data_AF-A0A662THU9-F1
#
_entry.id   AF-A0A662THU9-F1
#
_cell.length_a   1.000
_cell.length_b   1.000
_cell.length_c   1.000
_cell.angle_alpha   90.00
_cell.angle_beta   90.00
_cell.angle_gamma   90.00
#
_symmetry.space_group_name_H-M   'P 1'
#
loop_
_entity.id
_entity.type
_entity.pdbx_description
1 polymer ?
#
loop_
_entity_poly.entity_id
_entity_poly.type
_entity_poly.pdbx_seq_one_letter_code
_entity_poly.pdbx_strand_id
1 'polypeptide(L)'
;TIEGKIFIPRKLRSRYLSQIREASAIGIIVNCVLLLLVITSLYLPVPYVFVSTHSPALILTSSVGITPTTIEEGYRYSDWLSALEWMKNNLPKNAVIASWWDYGYWIAVNTNRSSICDNATLNTTQIAQVARAFLSDEKTAVKIFKSLGVTHVVVFDPIMAVVKTAYFGYIYTPEPRGMGDFGKSHWMAKIAGLNYKKYLANATLSVGGSRILLTVPANTPEARNATLYKLLLIKTGERRFYIFEPPPAFLGIKKWEGYSGPVVEIESPKYFELVYLSKPNGWVFVYRIRYELLESEER
;
A
#
# COMPACT_ATOMS: atom_id res chain seq x y z
N THR A 1 -51.59 38.85 68.17
CA THR A 1 -51.01 37.96 67.13
C THR A 1 -49.53 37.85 67.43
N ILE A 2 -49.04 36.72 67.95
CA ILE A 2 -47.62 36.57 68.27
C ILE A 2 -46.90 36.29 66.94
N GLU A 3 -46.26 37.30 66.37
CA GLU A 3 -45.32 37.13 65.27
C GLU A 3 -44.02 36.53 65.80
N GLY A 4 -43.94 35.20 65.77
CA GLY A 4 -42.70 34.49 66.03
C GLY A 4 -41.68 34.77 64.93
N LYS A 5 -40.69 35.63 65.21
CA LYS A 5 -39.50 35.76 64.34
C LYS A 5 -38.68 34.48 64.43
N ILE A 6 -38.73 33.66 63.39
CA ILE A 6 -37.91 32.44 63.28
C ILE A 6 -36.44 32.87 63.20
N PHE A 7 -35.69 32.67 64.28
CA PHE A 7 -34.27 32.99 64.36
C PHE A 7 -33.44 31.77 63.92
N ILE A 8 -32.99 31.76 62.66
CA ILE A 8 -32.11 30.71 62.16
C ILE A 8 -30.68 31.01 62.64
N PRO A 9 -30.02 30.11 63.41
CA PRO A 9 -28.68 30.35 63.93
C PRO A 9 -27.69 30.63 62.80
N ARG A 10 -26.80 31.62 63.00
CA ARG A 10 -25.83 32.08 62.00
C ARG A 10 -24.96 30.94 61.44
N LYS A 11 -24.62 29.95 62.28
CA LYS A 11 -23.90 28.72 61.89
C LYS A 11 -24.72 27.81 60.97
N LEU A 12 -26.02 27.66 61.23
CA LEU A 12 -26.94 26.87 60.38
C LEU A 12 -27.11 27.54 59.02
N ARG A 13 -27.28 28.86 59.00
CA ARG A 13 -27.37 29.67 57.77
C ARG A 13 -26.09 29.58 56.93
N SER A 14 -24.92 29.65 57.56
CA SER A 14 -23.62 29.49 56.87
C SER A 14 -23.47 28.10 56.24
N ARG A 15 -23.86 27.04 56.96
CA ARG A 15 -23.79 25.66 56.46
C ARG A 15 -24.77 25.41 55.32
N TYR A 16 -25.97 25.98 55.40
CA TYR A 16 -26.98 25.88 54.33
C TYR A 16 -26.53 26.62 53.06
N LEU A 17 -25.94 27.83 53.22
CA LEU A 17 -25.40 28.60 52.10
C LEU A 17 -24.17 27.94 51.47
N SER A 18 -23.29 27.29 52.23
CA SER A 18 -22.16 26.53 51.66
C SER A 18 -22.66 25.33 50.86
N GLN A 19 -23.67 24.62 51.37
CA GLN A 19 -24.28 23.48 50.68
C GLN A 19 -24.99 23.89 49.36
N ILE A 20 -25.67 25.05 49.35
CA ILE A 20 -26.24 25.61 48.11
C ILE A 20 -25.13 25.99 47.11
N ARG A 21 -24.03 26.60 47.58
CA ARG A 21 -22.89 26.95 46.72
C ARG A 21 -22.23 25.71 46.11
N GLU A 22 -22.03 24.65 46.90
CA GLU A 22 -21.50 23.36 46.43
C GLU A 22 -22.43 22.72 45.40
N ALA A 23 -23.74 22.66 45.67
CA ALA A 23 -24.71 22.13 44.71
C ALA A 23 -24.76 22.93 43.40
N SER A 24 -24.65 24.27 43.47
CA SER A 24 -24.58 25.14 42.29
C SER A 24 -23.27 24.95 41.52
N ALA A 25 -22.15 24.72 42.20
CA ALA A 25 -20.86 24.46 41.56
C ALA A 25 -20.86 23.11 40.83
N ILE A 26 -21.42 22.06 41.45
CA ILE A 26 -21.60 20.76 40.81
C ILE A 26 -22.52 20.89 39.58
N GLY A 27 -23.63 21.62 39.70
CA GLY A 27 -24.53 21.89 38.58
C GLY A 27 -23.84 22.60 37.41
N ILE A 28 -23.00 23.60 37.69
CA ILE A 28 -22.23 24.30 36.67
C ILE A 28 -21.21 23.36 36.02
N ILE A 29 -20.47 22.57 36.80
CA ILE A 29 -19.49 21.60 36.28
C ILE A 29 -20.17 20.58 35.38
N VAL A 30 -21.30 20.00 35.81
CA VAL A 30 -22.06 19.03 35.01
C VAL A 30 -22.54 19.66 33.71
N ASN A 31 -23.05 20.89 33.75
CA ASN A 31 -23.45 21.60 32.54
C ASN A 31 -22.26 21.89 31.62
N CYS A 32 -21.11 22.31 32.15
CA CYS A 32 -19.89 22.52 31.35
C CYS A 32 -19.40 21.21 30.71
N VAL A 33 -19.44 20.09 31.43
CA VAL A 33 -19.08 18.76 30.90
C VAL A 33 -20.06 18.33 29.82
N LEU A 34 -21.37 18.50 30.02
CA LEU A 34 -22.39 18.20 29.01
C LEU A 34 -22.22 19.08 27.76
N LEU A 35 -21.94 20.37 27.95
CA LEU A 35 -21.70 21.30 26.85
C LEU A 35 -20.44 20.92 26.06
N LEU A 36 -19.37 20.53 26.76
CA LEU A 36 -18.15 20.02 26.15
C LEU A 36 -18.43 18.76 25.33
N LEU A 37 -19.20 17.80 25.87
CA LEU A 37 -19.58 16.57 25.17
C LEU A 37 -20.40 16.88 23.90
N VAL A 38 -21.38 17.78 24.00
CA VAL A 38 -22.19 18.21 22.84
C VAL A 38 -21.32 18.91 21.79
N ILE A 39 -20.44 19.82 22.21
CA ILE A 39 -19.48 20.49 21.33
C ILE A 39 -18.58 19.45 20.64
N THR A 40 -17.96 18.53 21.38
CA THR A 40 -17.12 17.47 20.78
C THR A 40 -17.90 16.58 19.80
N SER A 41 -19.19 16.32 20.06
CA SER A 41 -20.05 15.55 19.15
C SER A 41 -20.42 16.31 17.87
N LEU A 42 -20.47 17.65 17.91
CA LEU A 42 -20.72 18.52 16.75
C LEU A 42 -19.44 18.76 15.94
N TYR A 43 -18.27 18.76 16.59
CA TYR A 43 -16.97 18.91 15.95
C TYR A 43 -16.37 17.61 15.42
N LEU A 44 -16.82 16.45 15.89
CA LEU A 44 -16.63 15.20 15.17
C LEU A 44 -17.51 15.27 13.93
N PRO A 45 -16.94 15.36 12.72
CA PRO A 45 -17.77 15.30 11.53
C PRO A 45 -18.43 13.93 11.55
N VAL A 46 -19.74 13.87 11.74
CA VAL A 46 -20.54 12.67 11.51
C VAL A 46 -20.11 11.95 10.20
N PRO A 47 -19.80 12.64 9.09
CA PRO A 47 -19.21 11.99 7.91
C PRO A 47 -17.84 11.35 8.17
N TYR A 48 -16.98 11.91 9.02
CA TYR A 48 -15.68 11.32 9.36
C TYR A 48 -15.82 10.03 10.15
N VAL A 49 -16.80 9.92 11.06
CA VAL A 49 -17.07 8.67 11.79
C VAL A 49 -17.57 7.60 10.83
N PHE A 50 -18.52 7.93 9.95
CA PHE A 50 -18.99 6.99 8.93
C PHE A 50 -17.89 6.61 7.94
N VAL A 51 -17.06 7.54 7.48
CA VAL A 51 -15.97 7.19 6.58
C VAL A 51 -14.86 6.41 7.30
N SER A 52 -14.63 6.65 8.59
CA SER A 52 -13.70 5.87 9.41
C SER A 52 -14.21 4.44 9.65
N THR A 53 -15.53 4.22 9.77
CA THR A 53 -16.10 2.86 9.85
C THR A 53 -16.09 2.14 8.50
N HIS A 54 -16.06 2.89 7.40
CA HIS A 54 -15.85 2.37 6.04
C HIS A 54 -14.37 2.42 5.64
N SER A 55 -13.47 2.84 6.54
CA SER A 55 -12.04 2.80 6.27
C SER A 55 -11.68 1.34 6.14
N PRO A 56 -11.19 0.93 4.97
CA PRO A 56 -10.99 -0.47 4.72
C PRO A 56 -10.00 -1.02 5.78
N ALA A 57 -10.25 -2.20 6.35
CA ALA A 57 -9.31 -2.83 7.28
C ALA A 57 -7.89 -2.81 6.67
N LEU A 58 -6.80 -2.81 7.46
CA LEU A 58 -5.44 -2.66 6.90
C LEU A 58 -5.13 -3.64 5.74
N ILE A 59 -5.78 -4.81 5.74
CA ILE A 59 -5.80 -5.77 4.61
C ILE A 59 -6.30 -5.18 3.28
N LEU A 60 -7.33 -4.35 3.36
CA LEU A 60 -7.97 -3.67 2.25
C LEU A 60 -7.19 -2.43 1.80
N THR A 61 -6.50 -1.73 2.71
CA THR A 61 -5.63 -0.62 2.31
C THR A 61 -4.20 -1.06 2.00
N SER A 62 -3.85 -2.34 2.08
CA SER A 62 -2.46 -2.83 1.92
C SER A 62 -1.48 -2.29 2.96
N SER A 63 -1.97 -1.94 4.16
CA SER A 63 -1.25 -1.13 5.14
C SER A 63 -0.82 0.24 4.61
N VAL A 64 -1.38 0.69 3.48
CA VAL A 64 -1.27 2.07 3.06
C VAL A 64 -2.09 2.88 4.07
N GLY A 65 -1.41 3.72 4.85
CA GLY A 65 -2.00 4.55 5.90
C GLY A 65 -2.86 5.67 5.35
N ILE A 66 -3.86 5.32 4.54
CA ILE A 66 -4.83 6.25 3.99
C ILE A 66 -6.08 6.10 4.82
N THR A 67 -6.38 7.13 5.59
CA THR A 67 -7.71 7.36 6.13
C THR A 67 -8.51 8.01 5.00
N PRO A 68 -9.36 7.27 4.25
CA PRO A 68 -10.22 7.90 3.28
C PRO A 68 -11.05 8.98 3.97
N THR A 69 -11.30 10.08 3.27
CA THR A 69 -12.18 11.17 3.74
C THR A 69 -13.58 11.06 3.15
N THR A 70 -13.78 10.19 2.15
CA THR A 70 -15.07 9.81 1.57
C THR A 70 -15.19 8.31 1.29
N ILE A 71 -16.42 7.79 1.12
CA ILE A 71 -16.67 6.38 0.75
C ILE A 71 -16.07 6.04 -0.63
N GLU A 72 -16.15 6.99 -1.58
CA GLU A 72 -15.60 6.84 -2.93
C GLU A 72 -14.05 6.71 -2.90
N GLU A 73 -13.39 7.44 -2.01
CA GLU A 73 -11.97 7.26 -1.71
C GLU A 73 -11.67 5.89 -1.08
N GLY A 74 -12.58 5.31 -0.30
CA GLY A 74 -12.42 3.96 0.26
C GLY A 74 -12.39 2.88 -0.83
N TYR A 75 -13.33 2.92 -1.77
CA TYR A 75 -13.39 1.97 -2.90
C TYR A 75 -12.21 2.09 -3.87
N ARG A 76 -11.55 3.25 -3.90
CA ARG A 76 -10.32 3.47 -4.67
C ARG A 76 -9.16 2.56 -4.25
N TYR A 77 -9.20 1.91 -3.09
CA TYR A 77 -8.13 1.01 -2.62
C TYR A 77 -8.53 -0.48 -2.65
N SER A 78 -9.61 -0.84 -3.34
CA SER A 78 -10.18 -2.20 -3.33
C SER A 78 -9.41 -3.26 -4.14
N ASP A 79 -8.25 -2.93 -4.71
CA ASP A 79 -7.44 -3.83 -5.53
C ASP A 79 -7.08 -5.16 -4.85
N TRP A 80 -6.78 -5.16 -3.55
CA TRP A 80 -6.53 -6.40 -2.81
C TRP A 80 -7.78 -7.26 -2.67
N LEU A 81 -8.96 -6.69 -2.44
CA LEU A 81 -10.21 -7.47 -2.43
C LEU A 81 -10.44 -8.13 -3.78
N SER A 82 -10.27 -7.35 -4.85
CA SER A 82 -10.41 -7.80 -6.22
C SER A 82 -9.49 -9.00 -6.49
N ALA A 83 -8.22 -8.90 -6.10
CA ALA A 83 -7.25 -9.97 -6.27
C ALA A 83 -7.51 -11.19 -5.38
N LEU A 84 -7.82 -10.99 -4.10
CA LEU A 84 -8.10 -12.08 -3.16
C LEU A 84 -9.34 -12.88 -3.59
N GLU A 85 -10.41 -12.21 -3.98
CA GLU A 85 -11.63 -12.87 -4.46
C GLU A 85 -11.37 -13.62 -5.78
N TRP A 86 -10.65 -13.01 -6.71
CA TRP A 86 -10.27 -13.69 -7.95
C TRP A 86 -9.42 -14.94 -7.67
N MET A 87 -8.40 -14.83 -6.80
CA MET A 87 -7.54 -15.96 -6.46
C MET A 87 -8.30 -17.10 -5.79
N LYS A 88 -9.23 -16.78 -4.87
CA LYS A 88 -10.07 -17.76 -4.18
C LYS A 88 -10.89 -18.60 -5.16
N ASN A 89 -11.43 -17.98 -6.20
CA ASN A 89 -12.37 -18.60 -7.14
C ASN A 89 -11.68 -19.25 -8.35
N ASN A 90 -10.48 -18.79 -8.74
CA ASN A 90 -9.86 -19.19 -10.01
C ASN A 90 -8.58 -20.03 -9.83
N LEU A 91 -7.85 -19.90 -8.71
CA LEU A 91 -6.63 -20.69 -8.52
C LEU A 91 -6.95 -22.13 -8.08
N PRO A 92 -6.18 -23.15 -8.53
CA PRO A 92 -6.30 -24.52 -8.04
C PRO A 92 -6.20 -24.60 -6.52
N LYS A 93 -6.91 -25.54 -5.89
CA LYS A 93 -6.92 -25.68 -4.41
C LYS A 93 -5.54 -25.93 -3.80
N ASN A 94 -4.65 -26.58 -4.54
CA ASN A 94 -3.27 -26.85 -4.18
C ASN A 94 -2.29 -25.76 -4.67
N ALA A 95 -2.77 -24.59 -5.12
CA ALA A 95 -1.89 -23.51 -5.52
C ALA A 95 -1.06 -23.01 -4.32
N VAL A 96 0.22 -22.77 -4.58
CA VAL A 96 1.17 -22.24 -3.62
C VAL A 96 1.62 -20.87 -4.11
N ILE A 97 1.37 -19.84 -3.31
CA ILE A 97 1.50 -18.45 -3.69
C ILE A 97 2.72 -17.85 -3.01
N ALA A 98 3.66 -17.32 -3.79
CA ALA A 98 4.75 -16.48 -3.30
C ALA A 98 4.35 -15.00 -3.39
N SER A 99 4.54 -14.27 -2.30
CA SER A 99 4.39 -12.81 -2.22
C SER A 99 5.42 -12.26 -1.25
N TRP A 100 5.52 -10.93 -1.12
CA TRP A 100 6.19 -10.38 0.05
C TRP A 100 5.45 -10.79 1.34
N TRP A 101 6.20 -10.96 2.43
CA TRP A 101 5.71 -11.57 3.67
C TRP A 101 4.58 -10.77 4.33
N ASP A 102 4.54 -9.45 4.11
CA ASP A 102 3.49 -8.55 4.59
C ASP A 102 2.06 -9.06 4.25
N TYR A 103 1.89 -9.75 3.12
CA TYR A 103 0.57 -10.12 2.59
C TYR A 103 0.23 -11.61 2.76
N GLY A 104 1.19 -12.45 3.15
CA GLY A 104 1.06 -13.90 3.07
C GLY A 104 -0.10 -14.48 3.86
N TYR A 105 -0.31 -14.00 5.09
CA TYR A 105 -1.44 -14.40 5.93
C TYR A 105 -2.79 -14.00 5.30
N TRP A 106 -2.88 -12.79 4.75
CA TRP A 106 -4.11 -12.33 4.09
C TRP A 106 -4.47 -13.19 2.89
N ILE A 107 -3.46 -13.52 2.07
CA ILE A 107 -3.63 -14.42 0.93
C ILE A 107 -4.10 -15.79 1.44
N ALA A 108 -3.44 -16.37 2.43
CA ALA A 108 -3.77 -17.70 2.92
C ALA A 108 -5.20 -17.78 3.47
N VAL A 109 -5.57 -16.87 4.37
CA VAL A 109 -6.87 -16.88 5.06
C VAL A 109 -8.03 -16.59 4.11
N ASN A 110 -7.90 -15.59 3.23
CA ASN A 110 -9.03 -15.17 2.39
C ASN A 110 -9.21 -16.07 1.16
N THR A 111 -8.13 -16.64 0.64
CA THR A 111 -8.20 -17.47 -0.58
C THR A 111 -8.30 -18.96 -0.29
N ASN A 112 -7.95 -19.39 0.93
CA ASN A 112 -7.76 -20.80 1.28
C ASN A 112 -6.76 -21.48 0.33
N ARG A 113 -5.60 -20.85 0.13
CA ARG A 113 -4.44 -21.34 -0.65
C ARG A 113 -3.17 -21.20 0.17
N SER A 114 -2.17 -22.02 -0.08
CA SER A 114 -0.92 -21.95 0.66
C SER A 114 -0.14 -20.69 0.28
N SER A 115 0.45 -20.01 1.27
CA SER A 115 1.42 -18.93 1.06
C SER A 115 2.81 -19.39 1.52
N ILE A 116 3.85 -18.97 0.81
CA ILE A 116 5.24 -19.36 1.13
C ILE A 116 5.75 -18.72 2.41
N CYS A 117 5.42 -17.45 2.66
CA CYS A 117 5.86 -16.75 3.86
C CYS A 117 4.79 -15.75 4.28
N ASP A 118 4.72 -15.47 5.58
CA ASP A 118 3.70 -14.61 6.16
C ASP A 118 4.27 -13.62 7.19
N ASN A 119 3.37 -12.80 7.73
CA ASN A 119 3.65 -11.77 8.72
C ASN A 119 3.90 -12.28 10.14
N ALA A 120 3.77 -13.59 10.40
CA ALA A 120 4.27 -14.17 11.64
C ALA A 120 5.81 -14.31 11.62
N THR A 121 6.43 -14.29 10.43
CA THR A 121 7.90 -14.29 10.24
C THR A 121 8.64 -15.45 10.90
N LEU A 122 7.96 -16.58 11.06
CA LEU A 122 8.50 -17.77 11.76
C LEU A 122 9.71 -18.39 11.06
N ASN A 123 9.82 -18.25 9.72
CA ASN A 123 10.94 -18.75 8.93
C ASN A 123 11.60 -17.62 8.12
N THR A 124 12.57 -16.95 8.73
CA THR A 124 13.31 -15.83 8.10
C THR A 124 14.18 -16.28 6.92
N THR A 125 14.67 -17.52 6.92
CA THR A 125 15.44 -18.10 5.81
C THR A 125 14.59 -18.16 4.54
N GLN A 126 13.33 -18.58 4.67
CA GLN A 126 12.40 -18.64 3.55
C GLN A 126 12.04 -17.24 3.03
N ILE A 127 11.86 -16.26 3.92
CA ILE A 127 11.68 -14.86 3.52
C ILE A 127 12.91 -14.36 2.72
N ALA A 128 14.12 -14.71 3.14
CA ALA A 128 15.33 -14.36 2.42
C ALA A 128 15.43 -15.06 1.05
N GLN A 129 14.94 -16.29 0.90
CA GLN A 129 14.86 -16.94 -0.41
C GLN A 129 13.88 -16.24 -1.35
N VAL A 130 12.71 -15.84 -0.86
CA VAL A 130 11.74 -15.06 -1.64
C VAL A 130 12.33 -13.69 -2.03
N ALA A 131 13.00 -13.00 -1.10
CA ALA A 131 13.69 -11.74 -1.38
C ALA A 131 14.77 -11.90 -2.48
N ARG A 132 15.55 -12.98 -2.42
CA ARG A 132 16.56 -13.30 -3.45
C ARG A 132 15.91 -13.57 -4.79
N ALA A 133 14.83 -14.36 -4.84
CA ALA A 133 14.11 -14.61 -6.09
C ALA A 133 13.57 -13.32 -6.71
N PHE A 134 13.01 -12.42 -5.90
CA PHE A 134 12.52 -11.13 -6.40
C PHE A 134 13.62 -10.22 -6.95
N LEU A 135 14.83 -10.25 -6.38
CA LEU A 135 15.93 -9.36 -6.77
C LEU A 135 16.98 -10.00 -7.68
N SER A 136 16.81 -11.27 -8.06
CA SER A 136 17.63 -11.97 -9.05
C SER A 136 17.05 -11.85 -10.45
N ASP A 137 17.81 -12.31 -11.45
CA ASP A 137 17.29 -12.55 -12.80
C ASP A 137 16.19 -13.62 -12.80
N GLU A 138 15.38 -13.64 -13.86
CA GLU A 138 14.19 -14.50 -13.92
C GLU A 138 14.53 -16.00 -13.87
N LYS A 139 15.64 -16.44 -14.47
CA LYS A 139 16.00 -17.87 -14.45
C LYS A 139 16.33 -18.31 -13.03
N THR A 140 17.11 -17.50 -12.31
CA THR A 140 17.41 -17.74 -10.91
C THR A 140 16.14 -17.71 -10.06
N ALA A 141 15.25 -16.74 -10.29
CA ALA A 141 13.99 -16.62 -9.56
C ALA A 141 13.09 -17.85 -9.75
N VAL A 142 12.93 -18.31 -10.99
CA VAL A 142 12.14 -19.50 -11.32
C VAL A 142 12.72 -20.75 -10.65
N LYS A 143 14.05 -20.92 -10.62
CA LYS A 143 14.70 -22.05 -9.93
C LYS A 143 14.42 -22.04 -8.42
N ILE A 144 14.51 -20.87 -7.78
CA ILE A 144 14.18 -20.71 -6.36
C ILE A 144 12.70 -20.99 -6.11
N PHE A 145 11.81 -20.44 -6.91
CA PHE A 145 10.38 -20.68 -6.77
C PHE A 145 10.01 -22.15 -7.01
N LYS A 146 10.69 -22.84 -7.94
CA LYS A 146 10.52 -24.28 -8.18
C LYS A 146 10.91 -25.10 -6.95
N SER A 147 12.04 -24.79 -6.30
CA SER A 147 12.48 -25.51 -5.10
C SER A 147 11.57 -25.27 -3.89
N LEU A 148 10.86 -24.14 -3.86
CA LEU A 148 9.84 -23.82 -2.86
C LEU A 148 8.45 -24.36 -3.20
N GLY A 149 8.27 -25.03 -4.35
CA GLY A 149 6.97 -25.57 -4.77
C GLY A 149 5.94 -24.51 -5.15
N VAL A 150 6.37 -23.29 -5.48
CA VAL A 150 5.50 -22.17 -5.85
C VAL A 150 4.83 -22.44 -7.19
N THR A 151 3.56 -22.06 -7.33
CA THR A 151 2.87 -22.11 -8.63
C THR A 151 2.51 -20.72 -9.13
N HIS A 152 2.26 -19.78 -8.22
CA HIS A 152 1.86 -18.41 -8.55
C HIS A 152 2.66 -17.40 -7.75
N VAL A 153 2.90 -16.24 -8.36
CA VAL A 153 3.55 -15.09 -7.72
C VAL A 153 2.57 -13.93 -7.67
N VAL A 154 2.45 -13.30 -6.51
CA VAL A 154 1.66 -12.09 -6.31
C VAL A 154 2.59 -10.95 -5.94
N VAL A 155 2.52 -9.86 -6.70
CA VAL A 155 3.24 -8.61 -6.42
C VAL A 155 2.25 -7.46 -6.36
N PHE A 156 2.57 -6.47 -5.54
CA PHE A 156 1.71 -5.32 -5.33
C PHE A 156 2.50 -4.03 -5.39
N ASP A 157 2.04 -3.08 -6.21
CA ASP A 157 2.55 -1.71 -6.16
C ASP A 157 1.51 -0.68 -6.61
N PRO A 158 1.22 0.35 -5.79
CA PRO A 158 0.45 1.49 -6.23
C PRO A 158 1.21 2.25 -7.33
N ILE A 159 0.65 2.28 -8.53
CA ILE A 159 1.20 3.00 -9.67
C ILE A 159 0.33 4.20 -9.97
N MET A 160 0.97 5.37 -10.08
CA MET A 160 0.31 6.67 -10.22
C MET A 160 0.63 7.31 -11.57
N ALA A 161 -0.37 7.92 -12.18
CA ALA A 161 -0.20 8.82 -13.32
C ALA A 161 0.37 10.17 -12.85
N VAL A 162 1.48 10.61 -13.44
CA VAL A 162 2.17 11.86 -13.04
C VAL A 162 2.11 12.96 -14.07
N VAL A 163 2.05 12.61 -15.36
CA VAL A 163 2.00 13.57 -16.46
C VAL A 163 0.95 13.10 -17.45
N LYS A 164 0.06 13.99 -17.86
CA LYS A 164 -0.84 13.76 -18.99
C LYS A 164 -0.23 14.36 -20.25
N THR A 165 0.00 13.53 -21.25
CA THR A 165 0.49 13.94 -22.56
C THR A 165 -0.66 14.03 -23.55
N ALA A 166 -0.55 14.93 -24.52
CA ALA A 166 -1.58 15.09 -25.55
C ALA A 166 -1.74 13.83 -26.44
N TYR A 167 -0.66 13.08 -26.68
CA TYR A 167 -0.62 12.00 -27.67
C TYR A 167 -0.48 10.59 -27.07
N PHE A 168 0.06 10.45 -25.87
CA PHE A 168 0.41 9.14 -25.28
C PHE A 168 -0.44 8.78 -24.06
N GLY A 169 -1.45 9.60 -23.74
CA GLY A 169 -2.22 9.45 -22.52
C GLY A 169 -1.36 9.81 -21.31
N TYR A 170 -1.42 8.99 -20.27
CA TYR A 170 -0.71 9.23 -19.01
C TYR A 170 0.67 8.56 -18.99
N ILE A 171 1.63 9.24 -18.36
CA ILE A 171 2.93 8.68 -17.96
C ILE A 171 2.86 8.32 -16.49
N TYR A 172 3.38 7.15 -16.14
CA TYR A 172 3.23 6.56 -14.82
C TYR A 172 4.55 6.45 -14.06
N THR A 173 4.44 6.26 -12.74
CA THR A 173 5.55 5.90 -11.85
C THR A 173 5.01 5.10 -10.67
N PRO A 174 5.82 4.20 -10.07
CA PRO A 174 5.56 3.70 -8.73
C PRO A 174 5.32 4.85 -7.76
N GLU A 175 4.46 4.62 -6.77
CA GLU A 175 4.11 5.62 -5.77
C GLU A 175 5.37 6.06 -5.00
N PRO A 176 5.63 7.38 -4.90
CA PRO A 176 6.92 7.92 -4.45
C PRO A 176 7.23 7.71 -2.96
N ARG A 177 6.23 7.41 -2.12
CA ARG A 177 6.43 7.06 -0.69
C ARG A 177 6.84 5.59 -0.52
N GLY A 178 6.88 4.80 -1.59
CA GLY A 178 7.35 3.42 -1.56
C GLY A 178 6.39 2.48 -0.84
N MET A 179 5.09 2.71 -1.00
CA MET A 179 4.02 1.97 -0.32
C MET A 179 3.88 0.50 -0.78
N GLY A 180 4.34 0.19 -1.98
CA GLY A 180 4.33 -1.16 -2.56
C GLY A 180 5.66 -1.89 -2.52
N ASP A 181 5.71 -3.03 -3.22
CA ASP A 181 6.85 -3.92 -3.29
C ASP A 181 8.07 -3.26 -3.95
N PHE A 182 7.87 -2.29 -4.83
CA PHE A 182 8.96 -1.51 -5.43
C PHE A 182 9.73 -0.73 -4.38
N GLY A 183 9.04 0.00 -3.49
CA GLY A 183 9.67 0.70 -2.37
C GLY A 183 10.26 -0.26 -1.34
N LYS A 184 9.53 -1.34 -1.03
CA LYS A 184 9.96 -2.38 -0.08
C LYS A 184 11.13 -3.22 -0.61
N SER A 185 11.45 -3.17 -1.90
CA SER A 185 12.62 -3.82 -2.49
C SER A 185 13.93 -3.43 -1.79
N HIS A 186 13.99 -2.24 -1.18
CA HIS A 186 15.08 -1.84 -0.28
C HIS A 186 15.29 -2.83 0.87
N TRP A 187 14.21 -3.24 1.53
CA TRP A 187 14.24 -4.21 2.63
C TRP A 187 14.48 -5.63 2.12
N MET A 188 13.90 -5.98 0.97
CA MET A 188 14.18 -7.26 0.31
C MET A 188 15.70 -7.39 0.05
N ALA A 189 16.34 -6.34 -0.46
CA ALA A 189 17.77 -6.33 -0.71
C ALA A 189 18.58 -6.52 0.58
N LYS A 190 18.23 -5.79 1.64
CA LYS A 190 18.89 -5.95 2.95
C LYS A 190 18.77 -7.37 3.50
N ILE A 191 17.58 -7.97 3.47
CA ILE A 191 17.34 -9.33 3.96
C ILE A 191 18.08 -10.37 3.09
N ALA A 192 18.16 -10.14 1.78
CA ALA A 192 18.89 -11.00 0.86
C ALA A 192 20.43 -10.89 0.97
N GLY A 193 20.94 -9.88 1.69
CA GLY A 193 22.38 -9.57 1.76
C GLY A 193 22.90 -8.81 0.52
N LEU A 194 22.02 -8.12 -0.19
CA LEU A 194 22.30 -7.38 -1.42
C LEU A 194 22.40 -5.87 -1.17
N ASN A 195 23.12 -5.17 -2.06
CA ASN A 195 23.20 -3.71 -2.01
C ASN A 195 22.00 -3.06 -2.72
N TYR A 196 21.05 -2.53 -1.94
CA TYR A 196 19.83 -1.88 -2.46
C TYR A 196 20.08 -0.71 -3.43
N LYS A 197 21.24 -0.02 -3.31
CA LYS A 197 21.59 1.10 -4.22
C LYS A 197 21.82 0.64 -5.66
N LYS A 198 22.02 -0.66 -5.88
CA LYS A 198 22.06 -1.25 -7.22
C LYS A 198 20.67 -1.40 -7.82
N TYR A 199 19.60 -1.26 -7.05
CA TYR A 199 18.22 -1.48 -7.50
C TYR A 199 17.42 -0.18 -7.55
N LEU A 200 17.62 0.71 -6.58
CA LEU A 200 16.84 1.94 -6.41
C LEU A 200 17.70 3.19 -6.63
N ALA A 201 17.10 4.19 -7.26
CA ALA A 201 17.69 5.51 -7.46
C ALA A 201 16.67 6.61 -7.15
N ASN A 202 17.18 7.77 -6.75
CA ASN A 202 16.37 8.96 -6.57
C ASN A 202 16.27 9.74 -7.89
N ALA A 203 15.09 10.26 -8.17
CA ALA A 203 14.82 11.14 -9.29
C ALA A 203 13.93 12.31 -8.84
N THR A 204 13.91 13.38 -9.62
CA THR A 204 13.01 14.51 -9.39
C THR A 204 12.18 14.79 -10.64
N LEU A 205 10.91 15.09 -10.45
CA LEU A 205 10.00 15.51 -11.51
C LEU A 205 9.50 16.93 -11.21
N SER A 206 9.71 17.85 -12.14
CA SER A 206 9.23 19.23 -12.07
C SER A 206 7.97 19.38 -12.93
N VAL A 207 6.81 19.57 -12.29
CA VAL A 207 5.50 19.74 -12.96
C VAL A 207 4.76 20.90 -12.31
N GLY A 208 4.29 21.86 -13.12
CA GLY A 208 3.47 22.98 -12.63
C GLY A 208 4.14 23.85 -11.56
N GLY A 209 5.46 24.03 -11.62
CA GLY A 209 6.25 24.78 -10.63
C GLY A 209 6.55 24.02 -9.33
N SER A 210 6.03 22.81 -9.16
CA SER A 210 6.32 21.95 -8.00
C SER A 210 7.37 20.89 -8.35
N ARG A 211 8.25 20.56 -7.39
CA ARG A 211 9.23 19.48 -7.52
C ARG A 211 8.80 18.29 -6.68
N ILE A 212 8.61 17.15 -7.35
CA ILE A 212 8.24 15.88 -6.74
C ILE A 212 9.49 15.00 -6.67
N LEU A 213 9.81 14.47 -5.50
CA LEU A 213 10.85 13.46 -5.33
C LEU A 213 10.26 12.09 -5.67
N LEU A 214 10.96 11.33 -6.51
CA LEU A 214 10.57 10.01 -6.95
C LEU A 214 11.66 9.00 -6.58
N THR A 215 11.23 7.77 -6.27
CA THR A 215 12.10 6.60 -6.27
C THR A 215 11.83 5.82 -7.55
N VAL A 216 12.88 5.52 -8.31
CA VAL A 216 12.81 4.88 -9.63
C VAL A 216 13.86 3.78 -9.74
N PRO A 217 13.75 2.88 -10.74
CA PRO A 217 14.79 1.87 -10.96
C PRO A 217 16.16 2.51 -11.19
N ALA A 218 17.20 1.97 -10.55
CA ALA A 218 18.56 2.37 -10.84
C ALA A 218 18.95 1.95 -12.27
N ASN A 219 19.84 2.70 -12.90
CA ASN A 219 20.35 2.34 -14.23
C ASN A 219 21.53 1.36 -14.12
N THR A 220 21.23 0.14 -13.69
CA THR A 220 22.21 -0.93 -13.45
C THR A 220 21.74 -2.25 -14.09
N PRO A 221 22.64 -3.20 -14.36
CA PRO A 221 22.26 -4.54 -14.78
C PRO A 221 21.36 -5.24 -13.74
N GLU A 222 21.62 -5.06 -12.44
CA GLU A 222 20.86 -5.68 -11.38
C GLU A 222 19.41 -5.20 -11.35
N ALA A 223 19.17 -3.89 -11.46
CA ALA A 223 17.81 -3.34 -11.51
C ALA A 223 17.06 -3.79 -12.77
N ARG A 224 17.71 -3.76 -13.94
CA ARG A 224 17.10 -4.15 -15.22
C ARG A 224 16.70 -5.63 -15.26
N ASN A 225 17.49 -6.47 -14.60
CA ASN A 225 17.26 -7.91 -14.59
C ASN A 225 16.44 -8.38 -13.38
N ALA A 226 16.19 -7.53 -12.37
CA ALA A 226 15.42 -7.91 -11.20
C ALA A 226 14.01 -8.39 -11.58
N THR A 227 13.70 -9.63 -11.22
CA THR A 227 12.42 -10.27 -11.51
C THR A 227 11.25 -9.44 -11.00
N LEU A 228 11.34 -8.91 -9.78
CA LEU A 228 10.30 -8.05 -9.20
C LEU A 228 10.00 -6.83 -10.07
N TYR A 229 11.02 -6.20 -10.66
CA TYR A 229 10.83 -4.99 -11.46
C TYR A 229 10.16 -5.34 -12.77
N LYS A 230 10.55 -6.45 -13.40
CA LYS A 230 9.88 -6.98 -14.58
C LYS A 230 8.41 -7.31 -14.31
N LEU A 231 8.09 -7.86 -13.14
CA LEU A 231 6.70 -8.14 -12.73
C LEU A 231 5.91 -6.85 -12.48
N LEU A 232 6.45 -5.88 -11.74
CA LEU A 232 5.72 -4.67 -11.37
C LEU A 232 5.55 -3.67 -12.51
N LEU A 233 6.55 -3.57 -13.39
CA LEU A 233 6.65 -2.52 -14.40
C LEU A 233 6.23 -2.99 -15.79
N ILE A 234 5.38 -4.02 -15.86
CA ILE A 234 4.79 -4.45 -17.13
C ILE A 234 4.00 -3.31 -17.79
N LYS A 235 3.95 -3.35 -19.12
CA LYS A 235 3.13 -2.45 -19.92
C LYS A 235 1.76 -3.10 -20.13
N THR A 236 0.69 -2.32 -19.93
CA THR A 236 -0.71 -2.75 -20.15
C THR A 236 -1.38 -1.84 -21.18
N GLY A 237 -2.62 -2.14 -21.56
CA GLY A 237 -3.38 -1.30 -22.49
C GLY A 237 -3.48 0.17 -22.04
N GLU A 238 -3.65 0.39 -20.74
CA GLU A 238 -3.80 1.71 -20.09
C GLU A 238 -2.47 2.30 -19.60
N ARG A 239 -1.49 1.43 -19.29
CA ARG A 239 -0.18 1.81 -18.71
C ARG A 239 0.94 1.47 -19.67
N ARG A 240 1.28 2.41 -20.55
CA ARG A 240 2.25 2.17 -21.64
C ARG A 240 3.64 2.76 -21.40
N PHE A 241 3.72 3.84 -20.63
CA PHE A 241 4.95 4.61 -20.46
C PHE A 241 5.20 4.90 -18.99
N TYR A 242 6.43 4.65 -18.54
CA TYR A 242 6.91 5.11 -17.25
C TYR A 242 7.83 6.34 -17.40
N ILE A 243 7.85 7.20 -16.39
CA ILE A 243 8.60 8.47 -16.41
C ILE A 243 10.12 8.27 -16.50
N PHE A 244 10.62 7.11 -16.08
CA PHE A 244 12.03 6.75 -16.16
C PHE A 244 12.38 6.00 -17.44
N GLU A 245 11.42 5.69 -18.32
CA GLU A 245 11.70 5.07 -19.62
C GLU A 245 12.06 6.12 -20.68
N PRO A 246 12.85 5.74 -21.70
CA PRO A 246 13.08 6.61 -22.84
C PRO A 246 11.74 6.91 -23.56
N PRO A 247 11.46 8.17 -23.92
CA PRO A 247 10.31 8.49 -24.74
C PRO A 247 10.41 7.84 -26.14
N PRO A 248 9.29 7.69 -26.87
CA PRO A 248 9.32 7.16 -28.24
C PRO A 248 10.35 7.86 -29.13
N ALA A 249 11.16 7.07 -29.85
CA ALA A 249 12.33 7.58 -30.59
C ALA A 249 12.00 8.68 -31.61
N PHE A 250 10.79 8.65 -32.20
CA PHE A 250 10.33 9.65 -33.16
C PHE A 250 10.14 11.06 -32.56
N LEU A 251 10.12 11.21 -31.24
CA LEU A 251 10.07 12.51 -30.56
C LEU A 251 11.43 13.21 -30.49
N GLY A 252 12.55 12.51 -30.76
CA GLY A 252 13.90 13.08 -30.73
C GLY A 252 14.40 13.50 -29.34
N ILE A 253 13.64 13.23 -28.27
CA ILE A 253 14.00 13.55 -26.88
C ILE A 253 14.53 12.32 -26.15
N LYS A 254 15.52 12.51 -25.27
CA LYS A 254 16.15 11.42 -24.50
C LYS A 254 15.45 11.11 -23.17
N LYS A 255 14.73 12.09 -22.61
CA LYS A 255 14.00 12.01 -21.34
C LYS A 255 12.71 12.80 -21.45
N TRP A 256 11.72 12.44 -20.64
CA TRP A 256 10.51 13.23 -20.49
C TRP A 256 10.83 14.61 -19.91
N GLU A 257 10.09 15.61 -20.36
CA GLU A 257 10.26 16.98 -19.89
C GLU A 257 10.02 17.08 -18.36
N GLY A 258 10.83 17.88 -17.68
CA GLY A 258 10.76 18.04 -16.22
C GLY A 258 11.32 16.87 -15.41
N TYR A 259 11.65 15.72 -16.03
CA TYR A 259 12.23 14.56 -15.35
C TYR A 259 13.76 14.62 -15.27
N SER A 260 14.30 14.55 -14.06
CA SER A 260 15.72 14.42 -13.77
C SER A 260 15.98 13.17 -12.96
N GLY A 261 16.50 12.13 -13.62
CA GLY A 261 16.80 10.85 -13.01
C GLY A 261 17.46 9.88 -14.01
N PRO A 262 17.72 8.63 -13.60
CA PRO A 262 18.15 7.58 -14.51
C PRO A 262 17.10 7.29 -15.58
N VAL A 263 17.55 6.86 -16.75
CA VAL A 263 16.71 6.36 -17.83
C VAL A 263 16.92 4.87 -17.92
N VAL A 264 15.86 4.10 -17.73
CA VAL A 264 15.89 2.65 -17.62
C VAL A 264 14.68 2.09 -18.33
N GLU A 265 14.91 1.13 -19.22
CA GLU A 265 13.86 0.31 -19.80
C GLU A 265 13.86 -1.05 -19.10
N ILE A 266 12.67 -1.50 -18.72
CA ILE A 266 12.46 -2.78 -18.04
C ILE A 266 11.65 -3.66 -18.96
N GLU A 267 12.19 -4.82 -19.31
CA GLU A 267 11.51 -5.79 -20.16
C GLU A 267 10.37 -6.48 -19.42
N SER A 268 9.36 -6.91 -20.18
CA SER A 268 8.32 -7.77 -19.63
C SER A 268 8.86 -9.17 -19.30
N PRO A 269 8.31 -9.84 -18.27
CA PRO A 269 8.83 -11.12 -17.82
C PRO A 269 8.54 -12.22 -18.84
N LYS A 270 9.49 -13.13 -19.04
CA LYS A 270 9.38 -14.27 -19.94
C LYS A 270 8.78 -15.49 -19.26
N TYR A 271 9.16 -15.78 -18.01
CA TYR A 271 8.74 -17.02 -17.32
C TYR A 271 7.51 -16.85 -16.43
N PHE A 272 6.95 -15.64 -16.40
CA PHE A 272 5.79 -15.30 -15.58
C PHE A 272 4.68 -14.78 -16.47
N GLU A 273 3.56 -15.46 -16.48
CA GLU A 273 2.37 -15.09 -17.23
C GLU A 273 1.39 -14.36 -16.33
N LEU A 274 1.05 -13.12 -16.67
CA LEU A 274 0.03 -12.37 -15.93
C LEU A 274 -1.34 -13.03 -16.16
N VAL A 275 -1.88 -13.65 -15.13
CA VAL A 275 -3.20 -14.30 -15.18
C VAL A 275 -4.31 -13.41 -14.64
N TYR A 276 -3.96 -12.42 -13.81
CA TYR A 276 -4.91 -11.44 -13.31
C TYR A 276 -4.24 -10.12 -12.94
N LEU A 277 -4.95 -9.03 -13.23
CA LEU A 277 -4.63 -7.67 -12.80
C LEU A 277 -5.84 -7.13 -12.06
N SER A 278 -5.64 -6.66 -10.82
CA SER A 278 -6.72 -6.19 -9.97
C SER A 278 -7.46 -4.98 -10.55
N LYS A 279 -8.69 -4.78 -10.06
CA LYS A 279 -9.50 -3.59 -10.32
C LYS A 279 -9.74 -2.85 -8.99
N PRO A 280 -9.90 -1.52 -9.02
CA PRO A 280 -9.99 -0.67 -10.20
C PRO A 280 -8.65 -0.20 -10.78
N ASN A 281 -7.55 -0.20 -10.02
CA ASN A 281 -6.33 0.51 -10.43
C ASN A 281 -5.26 -0.37 -11.10
N GLY A 282 -5.35 -1.69 -10.95
CA GLY A 282 -4.31 -2.61 -11.41
C GLY A 282 -3.02 -2.45 -10.61
N TRP A 283 -3.14 -2.54 -9.28
CA TRP A 283 -2.03 -2.47 -8.34
C TRP A 283 -1.59 -3.83 -7.82
N VAL A 284 -2.45 -4.85 -7.83
CA VAL A 284 -2.09 -6.24 -7.49
C VAL A 284 -2.04 -7.07 -8.76
N PHE A 285 -0.91 -7.73 -8.96
CA PHE A 285 -0.64 -8.55 -10.13
C PHE A 285 -0.51 -10.00 -9.68
N VAL A 286 -1.23 -10.90 -10.35
CA VAL A 286 -1.13 -12.35 -10.11
C VAL A 286 -0.54 -13.00 -11.34
N TYR A 287 0.58 -13.68 -11.15
CA TYR A 287 1.32 -14.36 -12.19
C TYR A 287 1.29 -15.88 -11.99
N ARG A 288 1.14 -16.62 -13.07
CA ARG A 288 1.45 -18.05 -13.14
C ARG A 288 2.90 -18.23 -13.58
N ILE A 289 3.64 -19.10 -12.92
CA ILE A 289 5.00 -19.44 -13.33
C ILE A 289 4.96 -20.49 -14.45
N ARG A 290 5.67 -20.23 -15.55
CA ARG A 290 5.81 -21.12 -16.72
C ARG A 290 7.10 -21.92 -16.65
N TYR A 291 7.09 -22.98 -15.84
CA TYR A 291 8.25 -23.86 -15.65
C TYR A 291 8.67 -24.58 -16.93
N GLU A 292 7.71 -24.86 -17.80
CA GLU A 292 7.90 -25.52 -19.10
C GLU A 292 8.87 -24.77 -20.02
N LEU A 293 8.91 -23.44 -19.93
CA LEU A 293 9.81 -22.62 -20.75
C LEU A 293 11.27 -22.76 -20.30
N LEU A 294 11.51 -22.86 -18.98
CA LEU A 294 12.86 -23.08 -18.47
C LEU A 294 13.38 -24.47 -18.88
N GLU A 295 12.52 -25.49 -18.77
CA GLU A 295 12.88 -26.86 -19.14
C GLU A 295 13.17 -27.02 -20.63
N SER A 296 12.50 -26.25 -21.50
CA SER A 296 12.78 -26.27 -22.94
C SER A 296 14.11 -25.63 -23.33
N GLU A 297 14.64 -24.70 -22.52
CA GLU A 297 15.93 -24.05 -22.77
C GLU A 297 17.13 -24.83 -22.21
N GLU A 298 16.88 -25.71 -21.24
CA GLU A 298 17.89 -26.56 -20.62
C GLU A 298 18.06 -27.92 -21.33
N ARG A 299 17.19 -28.23 -22.31
CA ARG A 299 17.31 -29.38 -23.22
C ARG A 299 18.03 -28.98 -24.51
#